data_AF-I0QL92-F1
#
_entry.id   AF-I0QL92-F1
#
_cell.length_a   1.000
_cell.length_b   1.000
_cell.length_c   1.000
_cell.angle_alpha   90.00
_cell.angle_beta   90.00
_cell.angle_gamma   90.00
#
_symmetry.space_group_name_H-M   'P 1'
#
loop_
_entity.id
_entity.type
_entity.pdbx_description
1 polymer ?
#
loop_
_entity_poly.entity_id
_entity_poly.type
_entity_poly.pdbx_seq_one_letter_code
_entity_poly.pdbx_strand_id
1 'polypeptide(L)'
;MTKPNWEVIESAYRAGLLSVREIASQHGITHGAINKRAKRDGLERDLKAKIKARADSLVSKREVSTLVSTGKAISERILIEASAEVIANVRMEHRGDIRRARKLAVIQAQR
;
A
#
# COMPACT_ATOMS: atom_id res chain seq x y z
N MET A 1 22.41 41.52 15.94
CA MET A 1 21.63 40.27 16.02
C MET A 1 20.26 40.60 16.57
N THR A 2 19.22 40.49 15.74
CA THR A 2 17.82 40.64 16.12
C THR A 2 17.46 39.55 17.13
N LYS A 3 16.83 39.94 18.24
CA LYS A 3 16.38 38.99 19.26
C LYS A 3 15.32 38.06 18.63
N PRO A 4 15.42 36.72 18.83
CA PRO A 4 14.37 35.80 18.40
C PRO A 4 13.04 36.17 19.04
N ASN A 5 11.97 36.25 18.24
CA ASN A 5 10.63 36.50 18.75
C ASN A 5 10.06 35.20 19.34
N TRP A 6 10.27 35.02 20.65
CA TRP A 6 9.89 33.81 21.37
C TRP A 6 8.39 33.55 21.38
N GLU A 7 7.56 34.58 21.41
CA GLU A 7 6.10 34.44 21.42
C GLU A 7 5.59 33.73 20.15
N VAL A 8 6.16 34.10 18.99
CA VAL A 8 5.85 33.46 17.70
C VAL A 8 6.35 32.02 17.67
N ILE A 9 7.57 31.77 18.17
CA ILE A 9 8.17 30.43 18.25
C ILE A 9 7.35 29.51 19.15
N GLU A 10 6.90 30.00 20.30
CA GLU A 10 6.11 29.25 21.29
C GLU A 10 4.71 28.91 20.74
N SER A 11 4.06 29.86 20.07
CA SER A 11 2.80 29.63 19.35
C SER A 11 2.94 28.57 18.27
N ALA A 12 3.96 28.68 17.40
CA ALA A 12 4.24 27.69 16.36
C ALA A 12 4.58 26.30 16.94
N TYR A 13 5.31 26.27 18.06
CA TYR A 13 5.67 25.05 18.76
C TYR A 13 4.42 24.34 19.32
N ARG A 14 3.52 25.07 19.99
CA ARG A 14 2.25 24.54 20.52
C ARG A 14 1.29 24.08 19.44
N ALA A 15 1.19 24.83 18.34
CA ALA A 15 0.35 24.49 17.19
C ALA A 15 0.74 23.14 16.56
N GLY A 16 2.02 22.72 16.71
CA GLY A 16 2.51 21.43 16.24
C GLY A 16 2.38 21.23 14.73
N LEU A 17 2.14 22.30 13.95
CA LEU A 17 2.00 22.31 12.49
C LEU A 17 3.36 22.09 11.81
N LEU A 18 4.40 22.77 12.31
CA LEU A 18 5.76 22.69 11.80
C LEU A 18 6.65 21.87 12.73
N SER A 19 7.64 21.18 12.20
CA SER A 19 8.68 20.51 13.00
C SER A 19 9.53 21.54 13.75
N VAL A 20 10.14 21.14 14.87
CA VAL A 20 11.04 22.03 15.64
C VAL A 20 12.23 22.50 14.80
N ARG A 21 12.66 21.70 13.81
CA ARG A 21 13.74 22.07 12.87
C ARG A 21 13.28 23.13 11.86
N GLU A 22 12.05 23.04 11.37
CA GLU A 22 11.50 24.04 10.45
C GLU A 22 11.28 25.37 11.17
N ILE A 23 10.72 25.36 12.39
CA ILE A 23 10.58 26.56 13.23
C ILE A 23 11.96 27.19 13.50
N ALA A 24 12.95 26.37 13.83
CA ALA A 24 14.33 26.80 14.03
C ALA A 24 14.93 27.48 12.78
N SER A 25 14.72 26.88 11.60
CA SER A 25 15.19 27.42 10.32
C SER A 25 14.55 28.76 9.98
N GLN A 26 13.23 28.91 10.22
CA GLN A 26 12.49 30.15 9.94
C GLN A 26 12.94 31.32 10.82
N HIS A 27 13.32 31.05 12.06
CA HIS A 27 13.71 32.06 13.04
C HIS A 27 15.23 32.19 13.22
N GLY A 28 16.04 31.48 12.43
CA GLY A 28 17.50 31.56 12.48
C GLY A 28 18.10 31.11 13.82
N ILE A 29 17.43 30.20 14.54
CA ILE A 29 17.87 29.67 15.82
C ILE A 29 18.10 28.16 15.75
N THR A 30 18.77 27.59 16.75
CA THR A 30 18.95 26.14 16.81
C THR A 30 17.71 25.47 17.41
N HIS A 31 17.34 24.30 16.89
CA HIS A 31 16.26 23.48 17.45
C HIS A 31 16.49 23.14 18.94
N GLY A 32 17.75 23.04 19.37
CA GLY A 32 18.13 22.85 20.77
C GLY A 32 17.74 24.02 21.67
N ALA A 33 17.81 25.27 21.18
CA ALA A 33 17.36 26.45 21.92
C ALA A 33 15.85 26.42 22.18
N ILE A 34 15.07 26.01 21.19
CA ILE A 34 13.61 25.84 21.31
C ILE A 34 13.28 24.75 22.33
N ASN A 35 13.95 23.59 22.27
CA ASN A 35 13.71 22.50 23.23
C ASN A 35 14.11 22.86 24.67
N LYS A 36 15.22 23.60 24.85
CA LYS A 36 15.63 24.10 26.18
C LYS A 36 14.59 25.06 26.75
N ARG A 37 14.08 25.98 25.91
CA ARG A 37 13.01 26.93 26.27
C ARG A 37 11.72 26.19 26.65
N ALA A 38 11.28 25.26 25.80
CA ALA A 38 10.07 24.47 26.03
C ALA A 38 10.12 23.68 27.34
N LYS A 39 11.26 23.05 27.67
CA LYS A 39 11.43 22.35 28.96
C LYS A 39 11.40 23.29 30.16
N ARG A 40 12.03 24.46 30.04
CA ARG A 40 12.08 25.45 31.11
C ARG A 40 10.70 26.07 31.39
N ASP A 41 9.94 26.33 30.33
CA ASP A 41 8.65 27.02 30.39
C ASP A 41 7.45 26.04 30.41
N GLY A 42 7.71 24.73 30.53
CA GLY A 42 6.67 23.69 30.62
C GLY A 42 5.77 23.60 29.38
N LEU A 43 6.28 23.94 28.20
CA LEU A 43 5.49 23.99 26.97
C LEU A 43 5.23 22.57 26.47
N GLU A 44 3.96 22.17 26.47
CA GLU A 44 3.52 20.92 25.86
C GLU A 44 3.18 21.12 24.37
N ARG A 45 3.56 20.13 23.55
CA ARG A 45 3.28 20.10 22.12
C ARG A 45 2.47 18.86 21.80
N ASP A 46 1.26 19.03 21.25
CA ASP A 46 0.39 17.91 20.90
C ASP A 46 0.80 17.26 19.57
N LEU A 47 1.87 16.47 19.64
CA LEU A 47 2.34 15.60 18.55
C LEU A 47 1.62 14.25 18.54
N LYS A 48 0.98 13.87 19.65
CA LYS A 48 0.40 12.54 19.84
C LYS A 48 -0.75 12.31 18.87
N ALA A 49 -1.64 13.30 18.71
CA ALA A 49 -2.77 13.21 17.79
C ALA A 49 -2.32 13.01 16.33
N LYS A 50 -1.31 13.76 15.86
CA LYS A 50 -0.80 13.64 14.48
C LYS A 50 -0.04 12.35 14.22
N ILE A 51 0.75 11.88 15.20
CA ILE A 51 1.46 10.61 15.10
C ILE A 51 0.47 9.45 15.05
N LYS A 52 -0.58 9.47 15.89
CA LYS A 52 -1.65 8.47 15.89
C LYS A 52 -2.36 8.43 14.53
N ALA A 53 -2.81 9.58 14.02
CA ALA A 53 -3.47 9.64 12.71
C ALA A 53 -2.57 9.14 11.56
N ARG A 54 -1.26 9.42 11.60
CA ARG A 54 -0.32 8.92 10.59
C ARG A 54 -0.08 7.42 10.71
N ALA A 55 -0.01 6.88 11.93
CA ALA A 55 0.11 5.45 12.19
C ALA A 55 -1.14 4.69 11.71
N ASP A 56 -2.35 5.17 12.07
CA ASP A 56 -3.62 4.59 11.66
C ASP A 56 -3.76 4.58 10.12
N SER A 57 -3.36 5.68 9.46
CA SER A 57 -3.35 5.76 7.99
C SER A 57 -2.38 4.77 7.34
N LEU A 58 -1.21 4.51 7.94
CA LEU A 58 -0.25 3.55 7.43
C LEU A 58 -0.71 2.10 7.61
N VAL A 59 -1.34 1.78 8.74
CA VAL A 59 -1.92 0.46 8.99
C VAL A 59 -3.05 0.17 8.00
N SER A 60 -4.01 1.10 7.87
CA SER A 60 -5.12 0.95 6.92
C SER A 60 -4.62 0.77 5.47
N LYS A 61 -3.61 1.52 5.03
CA LYS A 61 -3.02 1.36 3.69
C LYS A 61 -2.37 -0.01 3.49
N ARG A 62 -1.67 -0.52 4.51
CA ARG A 62 -1.04 -1.85 4.44
C ARG A 62 -2.07 -2.97 4.41
N GLU A 63 -3.10 -2.88 5.26
CA GLU A 63 -4.21 -3.85 5.30
C GLU A 63 -5.01 -3.86 3.99
N VAL A 64 -5.31 -2.69 3.42
CA VAL A 64 -5.98 -2.61 2.12
C VAL A 64 -5.10 -3.21 1.02
N SER A 65 -3.79 -2.93 1.03
CA SER A 65 -2.87 -3.48 0.04
C SER A 65 -2.77 -5.00 0.10
N THR A 66 -2.79 -5.61 1.30
CA THR A 66 -2.74 -7.08 1.43
C THR A 66 -4.03 -7.73 0.97
N LEU A 67 -5.19 -7.18 1.34
CA LEU A 67 -6.51 -7.68 0.90
C LEU A 67 -6.71 -7.62 -0.61
N VAL A 68 -6.27 -6.52 -1.25
CA VAL A 68 -6.33 -6.39 -2.72
C VAL A 68 -5.41 -7.41 -3.39
N SER A 69 -4.20 -7.62 -2.86
CA SER A 69 -3.27 -8.60 -3.40
C SER A 69 -3.79 -10.03 -3.29
N THR A 70 -4.36 -10.40 -2.14
CA THR A 70 -4.91 -11.76 -1.94
C THR A 70 -6.15 -11.98 -2.82
N GLY A 71 -7.06 -11.00 -2.89
CA GLY A 71 -8.22 -11.06 -3.77
C GLY A 71 -7.82 -11.22 -5.25
N LYS A 72 -6.80 -10.49 -5.71
CA LYS A 72 -6.30 -10.60 -7.08
C LYS A 72 -5.73 -11.99 -7.36
N ALA A 73 -4.89 -12.53 -6.46
CA ALA A 73 -4.31 -13.87 -6.62
C ALA A 73 -5.37 -14.98 -6.66
N ILE A 74 -6.44 -14.87 -5.86
CA ILE A 74 -7.57 -15.81 -5.88
C ILE A 74 -8.29 -15.74 -7.23
N SER A 75 -8.60 -14.52 -7.72
CA SER A 75 -9.31 -14.35 -8.99
C SER A 75 -8.53 -14.89 -10.19
N GLU A 76 -7.21 -14.69 -10.20
CA GLU A 76 -6.34 -15.16 -11.28
C GLU A 76 -6.24 -16.68 -11.30
N ARG A 77 -6.13 -17.32 -10.13
CA ARG A 77 -6.13 -18.78 -10.02
C ARG A 77 -7.42 -19.39 -10.58
N ILE A 78 -8.58 -18.84 -10.22
CA ILE A 78 -9.89 -19.31 -10.69
C ILE A 78 -9.98 -19.20 -12.22
N LEU A 79 -9.52 -18.07 -12.78
CA LEU A 79 -9.54 -17.85 -14.24
C LEU A 79 -8.64 -18.85 -14.99
N ILE A 80 -7.44 -19.12 -14.46
CA ILE A 80 -6.50 -20.08 -15.05
C ILE A 80 -7.11 -21.50 -15.03
N GLU A 81 -7.69 -21.91 -13.90
CA GLU A 81 -8.28 -23.24 -13.75
C GLU A 81 -9.47 -23.46 -14.69
N ALA A 82 -10.40 -22.49 -14.75
CA ALA A 82 -11.53 -22.54 -15.68
C ALA A 82 -11.07 -22.59 -17.15
N SER A 83 -10.04 -21.81 -17.51
CA SER A 83 -9.50 -21.81 -18.88
C SER A 83 -8.82 -23.13 -19.22
N ALA A 84 -8.08 -23.71 -18.27
CA ALA A 84 -7.39 -24.99 -18.44
C ALA A 84 -8.39 -26.13 -18.64
N GLU A 85 -9.50 -26.14 -17.90
CA GLU A 85 -10.57 -27.13 -18.05
C GLU A 85 -11.20 -27.08 -19.44
N VAL A 86 -11.54 -25.88 -19.93
CA VAL A 86 -12.08 -25.69 -21.29
C VAL A 86 -11.11 -26.22 -22.35
N ILE A 87 -9.82 -25.89 -22.25
CA ILE A 87 -8.78 -26.38 -23.18
C ILE A 87 -8.66 -27.91 -23.11
N ALA A 88 -8.73 -28.49 -21.91
CA ALA A 88 -8.66 -29.93 -21.72
C ALA A 88 -9.85 -30.64 -22.38
N ASN A 89 -11.06 -30.12 -22.19
CA ASN A 89 -12.28 -30.65 -22.79
C ASN A 89 -12.20 -30.62 -24.32
N VAL A 90 -11.84 -29.49 -24.91
CA VAL A 90 -11.64 -29.35 -26.36
C VAL A 90 -10.61 -30.36 -26.89
N ARG A 91 -9.48 -30.53 -26.19
CA ARG A 91 -8.46 -31.52 -26.59
C ARG A 91 -8.96 -32.95 -26.50
N MET A 92 -9.78 -33.27 -25.51
CA MET A 92 -10.36 -34.61 -25.34
C MET A 92 -11.40 -34.92 -26.42
N GLU A 93 -12.24 -33.95 -26.77
CA GLU A 93 -13.20 -34.04 -27.88
C GLU A 93 -12.47 -34.31 -29.20
N HIS A 94 -11.46 -33.49 -29.54
CA HIS A 94 -10.64 -33.70 -30.73
C HIS A 94 -9.99 -35.09 -30.77
N ARG A 95 -9.48 -35.59 -29.63
CA ARG A 95 -8.92 -36.96 -29.56
C ARG A 95 -9.99 -38.01 -29.85
N GLY A 96 -11.22 -37.81 -29.39
CA GLY A 96 -12.37 -38.66 -29.69
C GLY A 96 -12.70 -38.66 -31.19
N ASP A 97 -12.80 -37.47 -31.79
CA ASP A 97 -13.07 -37.31 -33.23
C ASP A 97 -12.00 -37.97 -34.09
N ILE A 98 -10.73 -37.75 -33.79
CA ILE A 98 -9.62 -38.36 -34.53
C ILE A 98 -9.69 -39.89 -34.45
N ARG A 99 -10.01 -40.47 -33.28
CA ARG A 99 -10.18 -41.93 -33.16
C ARG A 99 -11.35 -42.43 -34.01
N ARG A 100 -12.49 -41.73 -34.01
CA ARG A 100 -13.66 -42.07 -34.83
C ARG A 100 -13.32 -42.02 -36.32
N ALA A 101 -12.69 -40.93 -36.78
CA ALA A 101 -12.28 -40.74 -38.17
C ALA A 101 -11.31 -41.85 -38.63
N ARG A 102 -10.31 -42.20 -37.80
CA ARG A 102 -9.39 -43.31 -38.09
C ARG A 102 -10.11 -44.64 -38.22
N LYS A 103 -11.07 -44.94 -37.34
CA LYS A 103 -11.86 -46.18 -37.41
C LYS A 103 -12.66 -46.27 -38.72
N LEU A 104 -13.29 -45.16 -39.12
CA LEU A 104 -14.07 -45.11 -40.36
C LEU A 104 -13.18 -45.32 -41.60
N ALA A 105 -12.00 -44.70 -41.64
CA ALA A 105 -11.05 -44.87 -42.74
C ALA A 105 -10.60 -46.34 -42.91
N VAL A 106 -10.34 -47.04 -41.81
CA VAL A 106 -9.96 -48.48 -41.84
C VAL A 106 -11.10 -49.33 -42.38
N ILE A 107 -12.35 -49.08 -41.97
CA ILE A 107 -13.53 -49.83 -42.45
C ILE A 107 -13.73 -49.61 -43.95
N GLN A 108 -13.54 -48.39 -44.46
CA GLN A 108 -13.70 -48.09 -45.87
C GLN A 108 -12.63 -48.74 -46.75
N ALA A 109 -11.41 -48.94 -46.24
CA ALA A 109 -10.31 -49.57 -46.98
C ALA A 109 -10.46 -51.10 -47.16
N GLN A 110 -11.43 -51.74 -46.51
CA GLN A 110 -11.67 -53.19 -46.55
C GLN A 110 -12.82 -53.60 -47.50
N ARG A 111 -13.42 -52.63 -48.20
CA ARG A 111 -14.43 -52.85 -49.24
C ARG A 111 -13.80 -52.67 -50.62
#